data_AF-W7Q6T9-F1
#
_entry.id   AF-W7Q6T9-F1
#
_cell.length_a   1.000
_cell.length_b   1.000
_cell.length_c   1.000
_cell.angle_alpha   90.00
_cell.angle_beta   90.00
_cell.angle_gamma   90.00
#
_symmetry.space_group_name_H-M   'P 1'
#
loop_
_entity.id
_entity.type
_entity.pdbx_description
1 polymer ?
#
loop_
_entity_poly.entity_id
_entity_poly.type
_entity_poly.pdbx_seq_one_letter_code
_entity_poly.pdbx_strand_id
1 'polypeptide(L)'
;MHMIGPKRQSVNNYYCDEKIQIGDITDEISKCLLDSENIVPITVNGKLGYKVGVVPTNYGSERVIKVIDLQNDYVDLELSFDLSFGEKFDFAQGGKLLGLSPQNILSGGVTRGQRTSKGWSVRAVFGKSGALGAYYYLPRDSSTYGNFFFLKNVRLNVGDLYNVSLRVLVNSEKQGGKICLSAGKYTEDGLQLLGKDCKDNLIFSNDMHFPDNISRLLFTYFHGGHSISYKPNSVSHLYFYNLSLVTRELK
;
A
#
# COMPACT_ATOMS: atom_id res chain seq x y z
N MET A 1 35.11 -0.57 14.33
CA MET A 1 33.95 0.09 13.69
C MET A 1 32.72 -0.76 13.96
N HIS A 2 31.96 -0.43 15.01
CA HIS A 2 30.77 -1.20 15.40
C HIS A 2 29.64 -0.92 14.40
N MET A 3 29.23 -1.95 13.65
CA MET A 3 28.05 -1.87 12.79
C MET A 3 26.80 -1.89 13.67
N ILE A 4 26.13 -0.74 13.77
CA ILE A 4 24.78 -0.66 14.30
C ILE A 4 23.88 -1.31 13.24
N GLY A 5 23.44 -2.55 13.49
CA GLY A 5 22.41 -3.19 12.69
C GLY A 5 21.10 -2.38 12.74
N PRO A 6 20.21 -2.53 11.75
CA PRO A 6 18.93 -1.80 11.75
C PRO A 6 18.19 -2.08 13.07
N LYS A 7 17.82 -1.02 13.80
CA LYS A 7 16.96 -1.14 14.98
C LYS A 7 15.69 -1.89 14.55
N ARG A 8 15.48 -3.09 15.09
CA ARG A 8 14.15 -3.72 15.03
C ARG A 8 13.20 -2.79 15.78
N GLN A 9 12.34 -2.09 15.05
CA GLN A 9 11.18 -1.44 15.66
C GLN A 9 10.35 -2.52 16.36
N SER A 10 9.92 -2.23 17.59
CA SER A 10 9.08 -3.14 18.36
C SER A 10 7.77 -3.38 17.59
N VAL A 11 7.18 -4.57 17.71
CA VAL A 11 5.94 -4.95 16.99
C VAL A 11 4.79 -3.99 17.31
N ASN A 12 4.81 -3.33 18.48
CA ASN A 12 3.83 -2.34 18.90
C ASN A 12 3.93 -1.01 18.14
N ASN A 13 5.06 -0.68 17.49
CA ASN A 13 5.22 0.60 16.80
C ASN A 13 4.53 0.66 15.42
N TYR A 14 4.06 -0.49 14.91
CA TYR A 14 3.40 -0.57 13.60
C TYR A 14 1.90 -0.32 13.66
N TYR A 15 1.26 -0.54 14.81
CA TYR A 15 -0.19 -0.47 14.92
C TYR A 15 -0.61 0.90 15.42
N CYS A 16 -1.73 1.39 14.90
CA CYS A 16 -2.42 2.55 15.42
C CYS A 16 -3.45 2.09 16.45
N ASP A 17 -3.48 2.74 17.62
CA ASP A 17 -4.48 2.43 18.65
C ASP A 17 -5.87 2.98 18.29
N GLU A 18 -5.95 3.98 17.40
CA GLU A 18 -7.20 4.60 16.98
C GLU A 18 -7.79 3.89 15.74
N LYS A 19 -9.09 3.58 15.80
CA LYS A 19 -9.88 3.10 14.67
C LYS A 19 -10.42 4.27 13.85
N ILE A 20 -10.40 4.14 12.53
CA ILE A 20 -10.81 5.23 11.63
C ILE A 20 -12.16 4.94 10.95
N GLN A 21 -12.90 6.00 10.63
CA GLN A 21 -14.07 5.91 9.74
C GLN A 21 -13.66 6.05 8.27
N ILE A 22 -14.51 5.53 7.37
CA ILE A 22 -14.40 5.76 5.93
C ILE A 22 -14.73 7.20 5.59
N GLY A 23 -14.04 7.74 4.59
CA GLY A 23 -14.21 9.10 4.08
C GLY A 23 -12.87 9.71 3.71
N ASP A 24 -12.79 11.04 3.80
CA ASP A 24 -11.51 11.74 3.82
C ASP A 24 -10.81 11.36 5.13
N ILE A 25 -9.59 10.86 5.00
CA ILE A 25 -8.83 10.41 6.15
C ILE A 25 -8.35 11.65 6.94
N THR A 26 -8.92 11.81 8.13
CA THR A 26 -8.88 12.98 9.02
C THR A 26 -7.69 13.01 10.00
N ASP A 27 -7.72 13.96 10.94
CA ASP A 27 -6.78 14.20 12.04
C ASP A 27 -6.40 12.92 12.84
N GLU A 28 -7.28 11.93 12.96
CA GLU A 28 -7.00 10.67 13.66
C GLU A 28 -5.84 9.88 13.01
N ILE A 29 -5.80 9.81 11.67
CA ILE A 29 -4.65 9.21 10.99
C ILE A 29 -3.41 10.06 11.18
N SER A 30 -3.56 11.39 11.19
CA SER A 30 -2.42 12.29 11.44
C SER A 30 -1.73 11.91 12.74
N LYS A 31 -2.46 11.71 13.84
CA LYS A 31 -1.86 11.28 15.11
C LYS A 31 -1.06 9.98 14.97
N CYS A 32 -1.60 8.97 14.29
CA CYS A 32 -0.88 7.71 14.13
C CYS A 32 0.37 7.83 13.24
N LEU A 33 0.27 8.59 12.14
CA LEU A 33 1.38 8.77 11.22
C LEU A 33 2.51 9.60 11.85
N LEU A 34 2.18 10.59 12.69
CA LEU A 34 3.14 11.50 13.30
C LEU A 34 4.00 10.88 14.42
N ASP A 35 3.65 9.68 14.89
CA ASP A 35 4.51 8.90 15.80
C ASP A 35 5.75 8.31 15.10
N SER A 36 5.82 8.38 13.77
CA SER A 36 6.99 7.95 13.01
C SER A 36 7.93 9.12 12.71
N GLU A 37 9.19 9.04 13.15
CA GLU A 37 10.24 10.03 12.82
C GLU A 37 10.48 10.22 11.31
N ASN A 38 10.10 9.21 10.51
CA ASN A 38 10.21 9.22 9.06
C ASN A 38 9.02 9.88 8.34
N ILE A 39 7.99 10.31 9.07
CA ILE A 39 6.81 10.98 8.51
C ILE A 39 6.76 12.41 9.03
N VAL A 40 6.73 13.37 8.11
CA VAL A 40 6.63 14.80 8.41
C VAL A 40 5.34 15.32 7.79
N PRO A 41 4.44 15.98 8.56
CA PRO A 41 3.26 16.61 7.99
C PRO A 41 3.71 17.81 7.16
N ILE A 42 3.05 18.00 6.04
CA ILE A 42 3.29 19.13 5.14
C ILE A 42 1.96 19.73 4.74
N THR A 43 1.99 21.01 4.37
CA THR A 43 0.81 21.70 3.85
C THR A 43 1.10 22.12 2.41
N VAL A 44 0.24 21.71 1.48
CA VAL A 44 0.31 22.10 0.08
C VAL A 44 -1.04 22.69 -0.30
N ASN A 45 -1.05 23.96 -0.72
CA ASN A 45 -2.27 24.69 -1.08
C ASN A 45 -3.37 24.62 0.00
N GLY A 46 -2.98 24.71 1.28
CA GLY A 46 -3.89 24.65 2.42
C GLY A 46 -4.40 23.25 2.77
N LYS A 47 -3.97 22.20 2.07
CA LYS A 47 -4.32 20.80 2.36
C LYS A 47 -3.17 20.09 3.07
N LEU A 48 -3.52 19.27 4.05
CA LEU A 48 -2.58 18.39 4.75
C LEU A 48 -2.09 17.29 3.81
N GLY A 49 -0.78 17.05 3.85
CA GLY A 49 -0.12 15.91 3.23
C GLY A 49 1.00 15.40 4.12
N TYR A 50 1.68 14.36 3.64
CA TYR A 50 2.74 13.69 4.39
C TYR A 50 3.96 13.51 3.51
N LYS A 51 5.09 14.09 3.93
CA LYS A 51 6.40 13.74 3.40
C LYS A 51 6.92 12.53 4.16
N VAL A 52 7.24 11.46 3.46
CA VAL A 52 7.77 10.23 4.05
C VAL A 52 9.16 9.97 3.50
N GLY A 53 10.16 9.90 4.40
CA GLY A 53 11.55 9.61 4.06
C GLY A 53 11.93 8.18 4.43
N VAL A 54 12.75 7.53 3.61
CA VAL A 54 13.38 6.24 3.97
C VAL A 54 14.85 6.23 3.59
N VAL A 55 15.70 5.74 4.50
CA VAL A 55 17.15 5.64 4.30
C VAL A 55 17.50 4.33 3.58
N PRO A 56 18.43 4.33 2.59
CA PRO A 56 18.88 3.11 1.93
C PRO A 56 19.50 2.10 2.91
N THR A 57 19.25 0.81 2.69
CA THR A 57 19.87 -0.30 3.41
C THR A 57 20.34 -1.39 2.45
N ASN A 58 21.05 -2.41 2.94
CA ASN A 58 21.45 -3.54 2.09
C ASN A 58 20.28 -4.42 1.62
N TYR A 59 19.05 -4.13 2.07
CA TYR A 59 17.83 -4.88 1.75
C TYR A 59 16.75 -4.00 1.11
N GLY A 60 17.14 -2.87 0.51
CA GLY A 60 16.23 -1.86 -0.01
C GLY A 60 16.37 -0.56 0.77
N SER A 61 15.39 -0.26 1.61
CA SER A 61 15.44 0.88 2.54
C SER A 61 14.98 0.47 3.93
N GLU A 62 15.03 1.42 4.86
CA GLU A 62 14.18 1.39 6.06
C GLU A 62 12.70 1.27 5.65
N ARG A 63 11.89 0.80 6.59
CA ARG A 63 10.47 0.54 6.36
C ARG A 63 9.62 1.44 7.20
N VAL A 64 8.76 2.22 6.55
CA VAL A 64 7.63 2.88 7.19
C VAL A 64 6.42 1.98 6.99
N ILE A 65 5.89 1.46 8.09
CA ILE A 65 4.71 0.61 8.11
C ILE A 65 3.83 1.11 9.25
N LYS A 66 2.61 1.53 8.92
CA LYS A 66 1.54 1.78 9.88
C LYS A 66 0.32 0.98 9.46
N VAL A 67 -0.23 0.23 10.40
CA VAL A 67 -1.42 -0.60 10.24
C VAL A 67 -2.54 0.09 11.00
N ILE A 68 -3.54 0.56 10.28
CA ILE A 68 -4.63 1.35 10.83
C ILE A 68 -5.90 0.49 10.76
N ASP A 69 -6.50 0.23 11.92
CA ASP A 69 -7.76 -0.50 12.00
C ASP A 69 -8.92 0.41 11.52
N LEU A 70 -9.81 -0.16 10.71
CA LEU A 70 -11.05 0.49 10.30
C LEU A 70 -12.11 0.24 11.39
N GLN A 71 -13.07 1.14 11.51
CA GLN A 71 -14.16 0.98 12.47
C GLN A 71 -15.06 -0.22 12.13
N ASN A 72 -15.27 -0.48 10.85
CA ASN A 72 -16.09 -1.59 10.36
C ASN A 72 -15.30 -2.46 9.37
N ASP A 73 -15.89 -3.62 9.08
CA ASP A 73 -15.42 -4.55 8.07
C ASP A 73 -16.15 -4.29 6.75
N TYR A 74 -15.42 -4.31 5.65
CA TYR A 74 -15.94 -4.01 4.31
C TYR A 74 -15.68 -5.16 3.34
N VAL A 75 -16.65 -5.44 2.47
CA VAL A 75 -16.49 -6.43 1.40
C VAL A 75 -15.89 -5.79 0.15
N ASP A 76 -16.23 -4.51 -0.11
CA ASP A 76 -15.79 -3.76 -1.27
C ASP A 76 -15.32 -2.36 -0.87
N LEU A 77 -14.03 -2.12 -1.00
CA LEU A 77 -13.40 -0.88 -0.56
C LEU A 77 -12.39 -0.39 -1.60
N GLU A 78 -12.47 0.90 -1.90
CA GLU A 78 -11.52 1.60 -2.74
C GLU A 78 -10.68 2.56 -1.89
N LEU A 79 -9.37 2.38 -1.98
CA LEU A 79 -8.36 3.26 -1.41
C LEU A 79 -7.84 4.19 -2.51
N SER A 80 -7.95 5.49 -2.32
CA SER A 80 -7.39 6.49 -3.22
C SER A 80 -6.38 7.37 -2.48
N PHE A 81 -5.31 7.76 -3.16
CA PHE A 81 -4.34 8.72 -2.63
C PHE A 81 -3.60 9.39 -3.78
N ASP A 82 -3.20 10.63 -3.53
CA ASP A 82 -2.28 11.33 -4.42
C ASP A 82 -0.83 11.11 -3.96
N LEU A 83 0.06 11.03 -4.93
CA LEU A 83 1.45 10.65 -4.76
C LEU A 83 2.35 11.49 -5.67
N SER A 84 3.44 12.01 -5.11
CA SER A 84 4.58 12.48 -5.89
C SER A 84 5.91 11.95 -5.33
N PHE A 85 6.91 11.83 -6.21
CA PHE A 85 8.25 11.35 -5.89
C PHE A 85 9.19 12.54 -5.78
N GLY A 86 10.01 12.61 -4.73
CA GLY A 86 10.98 13.69 -4.55
C GLY A 86 12.08 13.72 -5.60
N GLU A 87 12.69 14.87 -5.82
CA GLU A 87 13.63 15.15 -6.93
C GLU A 87 14.77 14.12 -7.12
N LYS A 88 15.22 13.51 -6.02
CA LYS A 88 16.31 12.51 -6.02
C LYS A 88 15.81 11.07 -5.86
N PHE A 89 14.52 10.83 -6.10
CA PHE A 89 13.95 9.51 -5.92
C PHE A 89 14.52 8.54 -6.97
N ASP A 90 15.08 7.44 -6.48
CA ASP A 90 15.59 6.36 -7.30
C ASP A 90 14.66 5.16 -7.19
N PHE A 91 13.96 4.82 -8.27
CA PHE A 91 13.03 3.69 -8.29
C PHE A 91 13.69 2.34 -7.98
N ALA A 92 15.01 2.19 -8.18
CA ALA A 92 15.73 0.94 -8.04
C ALA A 92 14.96 -0.22 -8.72
N GLN A 93 14.75 -1.34 -8.02
CA GLN A 93 13.89 -2.44 -8.47
C GLN A 93 12.42 -2.32 -8.00
N GLY A 94 12.09 -1.25 -7.29
CA GLY A 94 10.75 -0.98 -6.80
C GLY A 94 10.59 -1.07 -5.29
N GLY A 95 9.35 -0.90 -4.86
CA GLY A 95 8.97 -0.76 -3.46
C GLY A 95 7.47 -0.80 -3.26
N LYS A 96 7.07 -0.68 -2.00
CA LYS A 96 5.69 -0.89 -1.55
C LYS A 96 5.08 0.47 -1.24
N LEU A 97 3.81 0.60 -1.57
CA LEU A 97 2.96 1.76 -1.29
C LEU A 97 1.79 1.30 -0.39
N LEU A 98 0.79 2.16 -0.27
CA LEU A 98 -0.39 1.92 0.56
C LEU A 98 -1.21 0.71 0.07
N GLY A 99 -2.01 0.15 0.97
CA GLY A 99 -2.82 -1.02 0.67
C GLY A 99 -3.93 -1.31 1.66
N LEU A 100 -4.58 -2.45 1.47
CA LEU A 100 -5.70 -2.93 2.26
C LEU A 100 -5.44 -4.36 2.74
N SER A 101 -6.06 -4.74 3.86
CA SER A 101 -5.97 -6.10 4.43
C SER A 101 -7.13 -6.37 5.39
N PRO A 102 -7.35 -7.65 5.78
CA PRO A 102 -8.19 -7.99 6.91
C PRO A 102 -7.37 -7.97 8.20
N GLN A 103 -7.98 -8.40 9.31
CA GLN A 103 -7.29 -8.52 10.60
C GLN A 103 -6.09 -9.48 10.55
N ASN A 104 -6.12 -10.50 9.69
CA ASN A 104 -5.00 -11.41 9.48
C ASN A 104 -4.18 -10.99 8.26
N ILE A 105 -3.05 -10.32 8.48
CA ILE A 105 -2.22 -9.78 7.40
C ILE A 105 -1.22 -10.83 6.92
N LEU A 106 -1.39 -11.33 5.69
CA LEU A 106 -0.35 -12.13 5.04
C LEU A 106 0.69 -11.21 4.39
N SER A 107 1.97 -11.37 4.74
CA SER A 107 3.07 -10.62 4.15
C SER A 107 4.42 -11.33 4.28
N GLY A 108 5.43 -10.86 3.53
CA GLY A 108 6.79 -11.37 3.61
C GLY A 108 6.97 -12.80 3.08
N GLY A 109 8.08 -13.43 3.46
CA GLY A 109 8.40 -14.82 3.08
C GLY A 109 7.69 -15.88 3.93
N VAL A 110 6.56 -15.54 4.57
CA VAL A 110 5.79 -16.49 5.37
C VAL A 110 5.37 -17.64 4.45
N THR A 111 5.73 -18.87 4.82
CA THR A 111 5.34 -20.05 4.06
C THR A 111 3.82 -20.19 4.13
N ARG A 112 3.19 -20.04 2.97
CA ARG A 112 1.76 -20.33 2.78
C ARG A 112 1.63 -21.73 2.20
N GLY A 113 0.49 -22.35 2.45
CA GLY A 113 0.18 -23.66 1.89
C GLY A 113 -1.29 -23.96 2.00
N GLN A 114 -1.68 -25.20 1.68
CA GLN A 114 -3.08 -25.63 1.69
C GLN A 114 -3.79 -25.39 3.04
N ARG A 115 -3.02 -25.33 4.14
CA ARG A 115 -3.53 -25.07 5.49
C ARG A 115 -3.74 -23.59 5.83
N THR A 116 -3.17 -22.66 5.05
CA THR A 116 -3.42 -21.23 5.22
C THR A 116 -4.77 -20.90 4.62
N SER A 117 -5.81 -20.93 5.45
CA SER A 117 -7.20 -20.68 5.05
C SER A 117 -7.63 -19.21 5.17
N LYS A 118 -6.88 -18.42 5.95
CA LYS A 118 -7.22 -17.05 6.32
C LYS A 118 -6.08 -16.06 6.06
N GLY A 119 -6.48 -14.81 5.88
CA GLY A 119 -5.65 -13.63 5.75
C GLY A 119 -5.25 -13.32 4.33
N TRP A 120 -5.01 -12.04 4.06
CA TRP A 120 -4.50 -11.56 2.78
C TRP A 120 -3.89 -10.16 2.96
N SER A 121 -3.23 -9.66 1.92
CA SER A 121 -2.95 -8.22 1.81
C SER A 121 -2.86 -7.83 0.35
N VAL A 122 -3.27 -6.61 0.02
CA VAL A 122 -3.12 -6.03 -1.32
C VAL A 122 -2.52 -4.65 -1.15
N ARG A 123 -1.40 -4.37 -1.82
CA ARG A 123 -0.76 -3.06 -1.81
C ARG A 123 -0.51 -2.59 -3.23
N ALA A 124 -0.62 -1.29 -3.44
CA ALA A 124 0.03 -0.67 -4.58
C ALA A 124 1.56 -0.81 -4.44
N VAL A 125 2.25 -0.89 -5.57
CA VAL A 125 3.71 -0.98 -5.64
C VAL A 125 4.23 -0.14 -6.79
N PHE A 126 5.38 0.49 -6.58
CA PHE A 126 6.18 1.00 -7.68
C PHE A 126 7.24 -0.02 -8.05
N GLY A 127 7.59 -0.10 -9.33
CA GLY A 127 8.61 -0.95 -9.89
C GLY A 127 9.76 -0.15 -10.47
N LYS A 128 10.71 -0.88 -11.07
CA LYS A 128 11.81 -0.29 -11.83
C LYS A 128 11.28 0.69 -12.87
N SER A 129 11.99 1.81 -13.02
CA SER A 129 11.66 2.87 -14.00
C SER A 129 10.22 3.40 -13.87
N GLY A 130 9.67 3.46 -12.66
CA GLY A 130 8.36 4.05 -12.42
C GLY A 130 7.17 3.20 -12.81
N ALA A 131 7.33 1.90 -13.07
CA ALA A 131 6.17 1.02 -13.24
C ALA A 131 5.25 1.08 -12.00
N LEU A 132 3.93 1.04 -12.19
CA LEU A 132 2.97 0.97 -11.09
C LEU A 132 2.16 -0.31 -11.19
N GLY A 133 1.96 -0.99 -10.07
CA GLY A 133 1.27 -2.27 -10.02
C GLY A 133 0.60 -2.54 -8.69
N ALA A 134 -0.10 -3.68 -8.61
CA ALA A 134 -0.62 -4.22 -7.37
C ALA A 134 0.15 -5.47 -6.99
N TYR A 135 0.46 -5.60 -5.71
CA TYR A 135 1.16 -6.73 -5.11
C TYR A 135 0.32 -7.29 -3.99
N TYR A 136 0.02 -8.59 -4.05
CA TYR A 136 -0.96 -9.20 -3.17
C TYR A 136 -0.57 -10.59 -2.69
N TYR A 137 -1.03 -10.91 -1.50
CA TYR A 137 -0.97 -12.23 -0.90
C TYR A 137 -2.39 -12.74 -0.71
N LEU A 138 -2.66 -13.96 -1.13
CA LEU A 138 -3.92 -14.66 -0.90
C LEU A 138 -3.70 -15.92 -0.07
N PRO A 139 -4.74 -16.42 0.64
CA PRO A 139 -4.70 -17.75 1.21
C PRO A 139 -4.39 -18.80 0.16
N ARG A 140 -3.70 -19.87 0.56
CA ARG A 140 -3.35 -21.02 -0.29
C ARG A 140 -2.48 -20.71 -1.53
N ASP A 141 -1.97 -19.48 -1.68
CA ASP A 141 -0.93 -19.17 -2.67
C ASP A 141 0.27 -20.10 -2.46
N SER A 142 0.72 -20.76 -3.53
CA SER A 142 1.87 -21.67 -3.51
C SER A 142 3.23 -20.96 -3.57
N SER A 143 3.24 -19.70 -4.02
CA SER A 143 4.45 -18.87 -4.07
C SER A 143 4.91 -18.48 -2.67
N THR A 144 6.22 -18.44 -2.43
CA THR A 144 6.84 -17.95 -1.18
C THR A 144 6.60 -16.46 -0.96
N TYR A 145 6.47 -15.68 -2.04
CA TYR A 145 6.18 -14.25 -2.00
C TYR A 145 4.83 -13.96 -2.66
N GLY A 146 4.34 -12.73 -2.53
CA GLY A 146 3.07 -12.31 -3.12
C GLY A 146 3.09 -12.34 -4.65
N ASN A 147 1.89 -12.45 -5.21
CA ASN A 147 1.59 -12.31 -6.62
C ASN A 147 1.53 -10.82 -7.01
N PHE A 148 1.64 -10.51 -8.30
CA PHE A 148 1.55 -9.13 -8.77
C PHE A 148 1.10 -9.00 -10.22
N PHE A 149 0.65 -7.80 -10.55
CA PHE A 149 0.53 -7.31 -11.93
C PHE A 149 0.92 -5.84 -11.98
N PHE A 150 1.41 -5.38 -13.14
CA PHE A 150 1.69 -3.96 -13.42
C PHE A 150 0.66 -3.42 -14.40
N LEU A 151 0.29 -2.15 -14.25
CA LEU A 151 -0.47 -1.43 -15.26
C LEU A 151 0.35 -1.33 -16.54
N LYS A 152 -0.28 -1.69 -17.67
CA LYS A 152 0.35 -1.61 -18.98
C LYS A 152 0.62 -0.15 -19.33
N ASN A 153 1.83 0.13 -19.81
CA ASN A 153 2.26 1.44 -20.30
C ASN A 153 2.19 2.61 -19.30
N VAL A 154 1.98 2.34 -18.01
CA VAL A 154 2.04 3.39 -16.97
C VAL A 154 3.47 3.51 -16.45
N ARG A 155 3.99 4.74 -16.46
CA ARG A 155 5.30 5.11 -15.93
C ARG A 155 5.16 6.38 -15.10
N LEU A 156 5.46 6.27 -13.82
CA LEU A 156 5.51 7.38 -12.88
C LEU A 156 6.88 8.04 -12.94
N ASN A 157 6.90 9.36 -12.98
CA ASN A 157 8.11 10.16 -13.02
C ASN A 157 8.30 10.92 -11.72
N VAL A 158 9.53 11.32 -11.49
CA VAL A 158 9.89 12.22 -10.39
C VAL A 158 9.26 13.60 -10.60
N GLY A 159 8.78 14.21 -9.52
CA GLY A 159 8.17 15.55 -9.53
C GLY A 159 6.72 15.63 -10.01
N ASP A 160 6.26 14.65 -10.79
CA ASP A 160 4.87 14.58 -11.25
C ASP A 160 3.92 14.22 -10.09
N LEU A 161 2.70 14.78 -10.11
CA LEU A 161 1.62 14.44 -9.17
C LEU A 161 0.65 13.45 -9.81
N TYR A 162 0.41 12.34 -9.11
CA TYR A 162 -0.48 11.27 -9.57
C TYR A 162 -1.60 11.03 -8.57
N ASN A 163 -2.77 10.64 -9.05
CA ASN A 163 -3.77 9.95 -8.26
C ASN A 163 -3.65 8.44 -8.48
N VAL A 164 -3.62 7.66 -7.41
CA VAL A 164 -3.61 6.18 -7.46
C VAL A 164 -4.85 5.66 -6.73
N SER A 165 -5.58 4.74 -7.36
CA SER A 165 -6.74 4.10 -6.73
C SER A 165 -6.59 2.58 -6.75
N LEU A 166 -6.75 1.95 -5.60
CA LEU A 166 -6.71 0.50 -5.38
C LEU A 166 -8.05 0.04 -4.80
N ARG A 167 -8.83 -0.69 -5.58
CA ARG A 167 -10.07 -1.32 -5.12
C ARG A 167 -9.85 -2.81 -4.84
N VAL A 168 -10.38 -3.26 -3.72
CA VAL A 168 -10.46 -4.67 -3.36
C VAL A 168 -11.92 -5.03 -3.14
N LEU A 169 -12.35 -6.10 -3.80
CA LEU A 169 -13.62 -6.78 -3.57
C LEU A 169 -13.31 -8.20 -3.07
N VAL A 170 -13.70 -8.48 -1.84
CA VAL A 170 -13.57 -9.81 -1.22
C VAL A 170 -14.59 -10.76 -1.86
N ASN A 171 -14.18 -12.01 -2.08
CA ASN A 171 -15.05 -13.00 -2.70
C ASN A 171 -16.22 -13.39 -1.78
N SER A 172 -17.33 -13.80 -2.38
CA SER A 172 -18.50 -14.38 -1.72
C SER A 172 -18.85 -15.73 -2.37
N GLU A 173 -19.92 -16.38 -1.89
CA GLU A 173 -20.45 -17.61 -2.50
C GLU A 173 -20.87 -17.42 -3.96
N LYS A 174 -21.29 -16.21 -4.34
CA LYS A 174 -21.85 -15.92 -5.67
C LYS A 174 -20.85 -15.24 -6.61
N GLN A 175 -19.75 -14.72 -6.09
CA GLN A 175 -18.85 -13.86 -6.85
C GLN A 175 -17.39 -14.06 -6.42
N GLY A 176 -16.51 -14.28 -7.40
CA GLY A 176 -15.07 -14.27 -7.19
C GLY A 176 -14.56 -12.87 -6.82
N GLY A 177 -13.52 -12.83 -6.01
CA GLY A 177 -12.91 -11.58 -5.55
C GLY A 177 -12.20 -10.85 -6.68
N LYS A 178 -11.94 -9.56 -6.48
CA LYS A 178 -11.34 -8.68 -7.48
C LYS A 178 -10.36 -7.69 -6.86
N ILE A 179 -9.28 -7.43 -7.58
CA ILE A 179 -8.36 -6.31 -7.34
C ILE A 179 -8.39 -5.43 -8.58
N CYS A 180 -8.65 -4.14 -8.44
CA CYS A 180 -8.48 -3.17 -9.51
C CYS A 180 -7.49 -2.09 -9.08
N LEU A 181 -6.59 -1.71 -9.98
CA LEU A 181 -5.68 -0.60 -9.80
C LEU A 181 -5.87 0.40 -10.94
N SER A 182 -5.88 1.68 -10.64
CA SER A 182 -5.81 2.76 -11.63
C SER A 182 -4.83 3.84 -11.23
N ALA A 183 -4.34 4.57 -12.23
CA ALA A 183 -3.52 5.77 -12.04
C ALA A 183 -3.97 6.88 -12.98
N GLY A 184 -4.04 8.09 -12.46
CA GLY A 184 -4.15 9.32 -13.25
C GLY A 184 -3.01 10.28 -12.92
N LYS A 185 -2.68 11.18 -13.85
CA LYS A 185 -1.71 12.27 -13.67
C LYS A 185 -2.45 13.60 -13.67
N TYR A 186 -2.10 14.48 -12.74
CA TYR A 186 -2.59 15.86 -12.77
C TYR A 186 -1.84 16.65 -13.85
N THR A 187 -2.59 17.27 -14.75
CA THR A 187 -2.12 18.19 -15.79
C THR A 187 -2.81 19.54 -15.62
N GLU A 188 -2.49 20.50 -16.49
CA GLU A 188 -3.17 21.81 -16.54
C GLU A 188 -4.68 21.67 -16.81
N ASP A 189 -5.10 20.62 -17.51
CA ASP A 189 -6.50 20.32 -17.84
C ASP A 189 -7.21 19.48 -16.76
N GLY A 190 -6.54 19.17 -15.64
CA GLY A 190 -7.06 18.36 -14.55
C GLY A 190 -6.50 16.93 -14.53
N LEU A 191 -7.27 15.98 -13.98
CA LEU A 191 -6.81 14.61 -13.80
C LEU A 191 -6.98 13.78 -15.07
N GLN A 192 -5.87 13.41 -15.72
CA GLN A 192 -5.86 12.53 -16.88
C GLN A 192 -5.62 11.07 -16.47
N LEU A 193 -6.53 10.16 -16.82
CA LEU A 193 -6.34 8.72 -16.60
C LEU A 193 -5.18 8.19 -17.46
N LEU A 194 -4.19 7.56 -16.83
CA LEU A 194 -3.05 6.93 -17.50
C LEU A 194 -3.31 5.44 -17.78
N GLY A 195 -3.98 4.76 -16.85
CA GLY A 195 -4.25 3.34 -17.00
C GLY A 195 -5.06 2.76 -15.86
N LYS A 196 -5.71 1.64 -16.16
CA LYS A 196 -6.48 0.83 -15.22
C LYS A 196 -6.38 -0.64 -15.62
N ASP A 197 -6.22 -1.51 -14.63
CA ASP A 197 -6.26 -2.97 -14.85
C ASP A 197 -6.89 -3.65 -13.63
N CYS A 198 -7.49 -4.82 -13.86
CA CYS A 198 -8.16 -5.60 -12.83
C CYS A 198 -7.79 -7.08 -12.91
N LYS A 199 -7.73 -7.73 -11.75
CA LYS A 199 -7.62 -9.18 -11.61
C LYS A 199 -8.87 -9.72 -10.94
N ASP A 200 -9.54 -10.63 -11.64
CA ASP A 200 -10.80 -11.26 -11.24
C ASP A 200 -10.61 -12.69 -10.72
N ASN A 201 -11.71 -13.27 -10.21
CA ASN A 201 -11.82 -14.66 -9.76
C ASN A 201 -10.79 -15.03 -8.68
N LEU A 202 -10.50 -14.08 -7.79
CA LEU A 202 -9.58 -14.26 -6.68
C LEU A 202 -10.31 -14.85 -5.46
N ILE A 203 -9.57 -15.60 -4.65
CA ILE A 203 -10.07 -16.18 -3.40
C ILE A 203 -9.33 -15.51 -2.24
N PHE A 204 -9.98 -14.54 -1.61
CA PHE A 204 -9.50 -13.82 -0.43
C PHE A 204 -9.85 -14.52 0.88
N SER A 205 -11.01 -15.19 0.93
CA SER A 205 -11.43 -16.03 2.05
C SER A 205 -11.92 -17.39 1.54
N ASN A 206 -11.58 -18.46 2.26
CA ASN A 206 -12.15 -19.79 2.05
C ASN A 206 -13.29 -20.10 3.04
N ASP A 207 -13.50 -19.23 4.03
CA ASP A 207 -14.57 -19.33 5.03
C ASP A 207 -15.62 -18.27 4.70
N MET A 208 -16.76 -18.71 4.17
CA MET A 208 -17.85 -17.80 3.76
C MET A 208 -18.75 -17.40 4.94
N HIS A 209 -18.68 -18.12 6.07
CA HIS A 209 -19.41 -17.76 7.28
C HIS A 209 -18.71 -16.65 8.05
N PHE A 210 -17.38 -16.66 8.04
CA PHE A 210 -16.54 -15.62 8.66
C PHE A 210 -15.47 -15.15 7.65
N PRO A 211 -15.89 -14.41 6.61
CA PRO A 211 -14.96 -13.93 5.60
C PRO A 211 -13.94 -12.97 6.20
N ASP A 212 -12.69 -13.09 5.75
CA ASP A 212 -11.65 -12.11 6.03
C ASP A 212 -11.94 -10.82 5.24
N ASN A 213 -12.91 -10.04 5.72
CA ASN A 213 -13.30 -8.77 5.14
C ASN A 213 -12.21 -7.70 5.35
N ILE A 214 -12.30 -6.64 4.56
CA ILE A 214 -11.37 -5.52 4.60
C ILE A 214 -11.60 -4.75 5.90
N SER A 215 -10.65 -4.82 6.83
CA SER A 215 -10.75 -4.19 8.15
C SER A 215 -9.57 -3.28 8.47
N ARG A 216 -8.60 -3.15 7.56
CA ARG A 216 -7.35 -2.41 7.79
C ARG A 216 -6.85 -1.67 6.56
N LEU A 217 -6.38 -0.45 6.81
CA LEU A 217 -5.52 0.31 5.91
C LEU A 217 -4.05 0.02 6.25
N LEU A 218 -3.27 -0.29 5.22
CA LEU A 218 -1.83 -0.48 5.29
C LEU A 218 -1.14 0.78 4.77
N PHE A 219 -0.74 1.69 5.66
CA PHE A 219 0.12 2.80 5.28
C PHE A 219 1.57 2.33 5.24
N THR A 220 2.03 1.90 4.06
CA THR A 220 3.39 1.38 3.90
C THR A 220 4.18 2.12 2.84
N TYR A 221 5.44 2.37 3.13
CA TYR A 221 6.41 2.86 2.17
C TYR A 221 7.80 2.33 2.47
N PHE A 222 8.40 1.67 1.47
CA PHE A 222 9.81 1.25 1.46
C PHE A 222 10.24 0.75 0.09
N HIS A 223 11.53 0.89 -0.22
CA HIS A 223 12.17 0.11 -1.28
C HIS A 223 12.32 -1.33 -0.81
N GLY A 224 11.83 -2.28 -1.62
CA GLY A 224 11.40 -3.55 -1.05
C GLY A 224 11.75 -4.77 -1.88
N GLY A 225 12.63 -5.58 -1.31
CA GLY A 225 12.95 -6.97 -1.63
C GLY A 225 13.77 -7.56 -0.47
N HIS A 226 14.64 -8.52 -0.74
CA HIS A 226 15.59 -9.06 0.26
C HIS A 226 17.03 -9.07 -0.26
N SER A 227 17.36 -8.13 -1.16
CA SER A 227 18.68 -8.04 -1.80
C SER A 227 19.10 -6.59 -2.04
N ILE A 228 20.41 -6.40 -2.21
CA ILE A 228 21.03 -5.10 -2.48
C ILE A 228 20.51 -4.43 -3.75
N SER A 229 19.98 -5.19 -4.72
CA SER A 229 19.41 -4.65 -5.95
C SER A 229 18.19 -3.74 -5.74
N TYR A 230 17.55 -3.82 -4.57
CA TYR A 230 16.44 -2.93 -4.21
C TYR A 230 16.90 -1.64 -3.54
N LYS A 231 18.19 -1.50 -3.20
CA LYS A 231 18.72 -0.33 -2.50
C LYS A 231 18.68 0.90 -3.42
N PRO A 232 18.00 1.99 -3.04
CA PRO A 232 18.09 3.25 -3.77
C PRO A 232 19.45 3.91 -3.51
N ASN A 233 19.92 4.72 -4.44
CA ASN A 233 21.22 5.40 -4.35
C ASN A 233 21.27 6.51 -3.27
N SER A 234 20.13 7.04 -2.86
CA SER A 234 20.02 8.11 -1.87
C SER A 234 18.77 7.95 -1.01
N VAL A 235 18.64 8.78 0.03
CA VAL A 235 17.39 8.89 0.81
C VAL A 235 16.24 9.20 -0.13
N SER A 236 15.22 8.34 -0.10
CA SER A 236 14.06 8.44 -0.98
C SER A 236 12.91 9.11 -0.24
N HIS A 237 12.31 10.10 -0.88
CA HIS A 237 11.15 10.81 -0.34
C HIS A 237 9.92 10.58 -1.22
N LEU A 238 8.80 10.23 -0.57
CA LEU A 238 7.48 10.28 -1.16
C LEU A 238 6.64 11.34 -0.48
N TYR A 239 5.69 11.88 -1.23
CA TYR A 239 4.70 12.81 -0.74
C TYR A 239 3.32 12.23 -0.99
N PHE A 240 2.53 12.08 0.08
CA PHE A 240 1.16 11.58 0.02
C PHE A 240 0.17 12.69 0.33
N TYR A 241 -0.92 12.77 -0.44
CA TYR A 241 -2.00 13.73 -0.26
C TYR A 241 -3.36 13.09 -0.51
N ASN A 242 -4.45 13.77 -0.12
CA ASN A 242 -5.83 13.42 -0.46
C ASN A 242 -6.14 11.91 -0.31
N LEU A 243 -5.66 11.33 0.79
CA LEU A 243 -5.88 9.93 1.12
C LEU A 243 -7.36 9.76 1.49
N SER A 244 -8.05 8.82 0.83
CA SER A 244 -9.45 8.54 1.08
C SER A 244 -9.77 7.06 0.94
N LEU A 245 -10.81 6.65 1.67
CA LEU A 245 -11.43 5.34 1.58
C LEU A 245 -12.89 5.54 1.17
N VAL A 246 -13.37 4.74 0.22
CA VAL A 246 -14.76 4.81 -0.26
C VAL A 246 -15.31 3.41 -0.43
N THR A 247 -16.49 3.13 0.16
CA THR A 247 -17.21 1.88 -0.13
C THR A 247 -17.82 1.95 -1.52
N ARG A 248 -17.76 0.82 -2.24
CA ARG A 248 -18.51 0.65 -3.48
C ARG A 248 -19.61 -0.37 -3.18
N GLU A 249 -20.60 0.02 -2.37
CA GLU A 249 -21.72 -0.89 -2.08
C GLU A 249 -22.35 -1.36 -3.40
N LEU A 250 -22.57 -2.67 -3.49
CA LEU A 250 -23.49 -3.23 -4.48
C LEU A 250 -24.89 -2.87 -3.97
N LYS A 251 -25.53 -1.89 -4.63
CA LYS A 251 -27.00 -1.77 -4.57
C LYS A 251 -27.64 -3.04 -5.10
#